data_AF-A0A829BUR4-F1
#
_entry.id   AF-A0A829BUR4-F1
#
_cell.length_a   1.000
_cell.length_b   1.000
_cell.length_c   1.000
_cell.angle_alpha   90.00
_cell.angle_beta   90.00
_cell.angle_gamma   90.00
#
_symmetry.space_group_name_H-M   'P 1'
#
loop_
_entity.id
_entity.type
_entity.pdbx_description
1 polymer ?
#
loop_
_entity_poly.entity_id
_entity_poly.type
_entity_poly.pdbx_seq_one_letter_code
_entity_poly.pdbx_strand_id
1 'polypeptide(L)'
;MKRLLLYVHFNKYNRVSSHVVYQLTQMRSLFSKVIFISNSQVADADVKMLREKHLIDDFIQRQNSGFDFAAWRDGMGFVGFDELVTYDSVTTMNDTCFGPLWEMYSIYQEFETKTTVDFWGLTNNRATKSFREHIQSYFISFKASVLRSTAFRDFWENIKEYQDVQKVIDQYETKVTTTLLDAGFQYDVVFDTTKEDASHMLHADFSYYNPTAILNHRVPFIKVKAIDNNQHITPYLLNDIQKNSTYPIDLIVSHMSEINYPDFSYLLGHKYVKKRERVDLKNQKVAVHLHVFYVDLLEEFLTAFKQFHFSYDLFITTDSDDKKAEIEEILSANSQEAQIFVTGNIGRDVLPMLKLKNYLSAYDFVGHFHTKKSKEADFWAGQSWREELIDMLVKPADNILAQLQQNPKIGLVIADMPTFFRYNKIVDAWNEHLIAPEMNTLWQKMGMTKKIDFNAFHTFVMSYGTFVWFKYDALKPLFDLNLTDDDVPEEPLPQNSILHAIERLLIYIAWNEHYDFRISKNPVDLTPFIDNKLLNERGNSAPNTFVDFNHMGGIKGAFKYIFIGPARAVKYILKRSLQKIKS
;
A
#
# COMPACT_ATOMS: atom_id res chain seq x y z
N MET A 1 -35.45 18.62 7.82
CA MET A 1 -35.54 17.56 8.84
C MET A 1 -34.36 17.68 9.78
N LYS A 2 -34.58 17.56 11.09
CA LYS A 2 -33.55 17.57 12.13
C LYS A 2 -32.95 16.16 12.20
N ARG A 3 -31.88 15.90 11.45
CA ARG A 3 -31.16 14.61 11.44
C ARG A 3 -29.89 14.67 12.28
N LEU A 4 -29.60 13.60 13.02
CA LEU A 4 -28.35 13.38 13.76
C LEU A 4 -27.51 12.28 13.11
N LEU A 5 -26.22 12.53 12.92
CA LEU A 5 -25.23 11.49 12.58
C LEU A 5 -24.33 11.20 13.78
N LEU A 6 -24.26 9.93 14.17
CA LEU A 6 -23.25 9.38 15.07
C LEU A 6 -22.22 8.62 14.23
N TYR A 7 -21.11 9.28 13.91
CA TYR A 7 -20.07 8.75 13.03
C TYR A 7 -18.92 8.17 13.85
N VAL A 8 -18.70 6.87 13.76
CA VAL A 8 -17.61 6.17 14.45
C VAL A 8 -16.39 6.05 13.54
N HIS A 9 -15.23 6.42 14.09
CA HIS A 9 -13.94 6.36 13.43
C HIS A 9 -12.99 5.42 14.17
N PHE A 10 -12.29 4.57 13.42
CA PHE A 10 -11.18 3.78 13.92
C PHE A 10 -10.05 3.64 12.91
N ASN A 11 -8.84 3.96 13.35
CA ASN A 11 -7.61 3.74 12.60
C ASN A 11 -6.52 3.22 13.54
N LYS A 12 -5.99 2.03 13.25
CA LYS A 12 -4.93 1.39 14.05
C LYS A 12 -3.64 2.22 14.18
N TYR A 13 -3.44 3.22 13.32
CA TYR A 13 -2.31 4.14 13.34
C TYR A 13 -2.68 5.53 13.87
N ASN A 14 -3.86 5.70 14.46
CA ASN A 14 -4.32 6.96 15.05
C ASN A 14 -4.47 8.14 14.06
N ARG A 15 -4.67 7.83 12.78
CA ARG A 15 -4.78 8.81 11.68
C ARG A 15 -6.20 8.94 11.17
N VAL A 16 -6.66 10.17 10.94
CA VAL A 16 -7.91 10.39 10.20
C VAL A 16 -7.61 10.25 8.70
N SER A 17 -8.10 9.16 8.10
CA SER A 17 -7.87 8.89 6.68
C SER A 17 -8.60 9.89 5.78
N SER A 18 -8.02 10.22 4.62
CA SER A 18 -8.59 11.19 3.69
C SER A 18 -9.97 10.79 3.15
N HIS A 19 -10.27 9.50 3.09
CA HIS A 19 -11.59 8.99 2.71
C HIS A 19 -12.66 9.26 3.78
N VAL A 20 -12.29 9.38 5.06
CA VAL A 20 -13.20 9.78 6.15
C VAL A 20 -13.55 11.26 6.03
N VAL A 21 -12.56 12.12 5.75
CA VAL A 21 -12.79 13.54 5.51
C VAL A 21 -13.72 13.74 4.30
N TYR A 22 -13.52 12.95 3.23
CA TYR A 22 -14.42 12.93 2.08
C TYR A 22 -15.84 12.51 2.46
N GLN A 23 -16.01 11.40 3.19
CA GLN A 23 -17.31 10.92 3.68
C GLN A 23 -18.06 12.02 4.42
N LEU A 24 -17.43 12.61 5.45
CA LEU A 24 -18.04 13.67 6.24
C LEU A 24 -18.40 14.88 5.37
N THR A 25 -17.54 15.25 4.42
CA THR A 25 -17.82 16.36 3.49
C THR A 25 -19.06 16.11 2.65
N GLN A 26 -19.20 14.91 2.06
CA GLN A 26 -20.36 14.58 1.21
C GLN A 26 -21.64 14.39 2.03
N MET A 27 -21.52 13.92 3.26
CA MET A 27 -22.67 13.65 4.13
C MET A 27 -23.16 14.89 4.90
N ARG A 28 -22.30 15.90 5.12
CA ARG A 28 -22.55 17.00 6.06
C ARG A 28 -23.90 17.71 5.84
N SER A 29 -24.25 18.02 4.60
CA SER A 29 -25.48 18.76 4.27
C SER A 29 -26.76 18.02 4.63
N LEU A 30 -26.71 16.70 4.83
CA LEU A 30 -27.85 15.88 5.18
C LEU A 30 -28.21 16.00 6.67
N PHE A 31 -27.27 16.40 7.51
CA PHE A 31 -27.41 16.34 8.96
C PHE A 31 -27.41 17.71 9.60
N SER A 32 -28.37 17.93 10.50
CA SER A 32 -28.39 19.11 11.37
C SER A 32 -27.32 19.05 12.46
N LYS A 33 -26.88 17.84 12.82
CA LYS A 33 -25.83 17.60 13.80
C LYS A 33 -25.01 16.36 13.45
N VAL A 34 -23.68 16.45 13.54
CA VAL A 34 -22.72 15.36 13.33
C VAL A 34 -21.82 15.26 14.56
N ILE A 35 -21.85 14.10 15.20
CA ILE A 35 -20.98 13.76 16.31
C ILE A 35 -19.94 12.78 15.80
N PHE A 36 -18.67 13.18 15.85
CA PHE A 36 -17.55 12.33 15.46
C PHE A 36 -16.97 11.63 16.68
N ILE A 37 -17.04 10.31 16.68
CA ILE A 37 -16.68 9.45 17.81
C ILE A 37 -15.48 8.61 17.40
N SER A 38 -14.31 8.89 17.96
CA SER A 38 -13.09 8.16 17.62
C SER A 38 -12.72 7.14 18.68
N ASN A 39 -12.59 5.89 18.27
CA ASN A 39 -11.95 4.82 19.03
C ASN A 39 -10.41 4.82 18.89
N SER A 40 -9.84 5.87 18.28
CA SER A 40 -8.40 6.09 18.08
C SER A 40 -7.93 7.37 18.78
N GLN A 41 -6.64 7.48 19.07
CA GLN A 41 -6.02 8.68 19.65
C GLN A 41 -5.78 9.73 18.57
N VAL A 42 -6.82 10.46 18.16
CA VAL A 42 -6.72 11.43 17.06
C VAL A 42 -5.97 12.68 17.52
N ALA A 43 -5.07 13.19 16.68
CA ALA A 43 -4.32 14.40 16.99
C ALA A 43 -5.21 15.64 17.00
N ASP A 44 -4.93 16.60 17.88
CA ASP A 44 -5.67 17.86 17.99
C ASP A 44 -5.73 18.64 16.66
N ALA A 45 -4.67 18.55 15.85
CA ALA A 45 -4.62 19.17 14.53
C ALA A 45 -5.69 18.61 13.57
N ASP A 46 -5.93 17.30 13.61
CA ASP A 46 -6.96 16.65 12.78
C ASP A 46 -8.36 17.03 13.26
N VAL A 47 -8.60 17.06 14.57
CA VAL A 47 -9.88 17.51 15.15
C VAL A 47 -10.15 18.96 14.79
N LYS A 48 -9.13 19.83 14.90
CA LYS A 48 -9.22 21.24 14.51
C LYS A 48 -9.56 21.37 13.03
N MET A 49 -8.89 20.62 12.16
CA MET A 49 -9.18 20.60 10.72
C MET A 49 -10.62 20.20 10.41
N LEU A 50 -11.17 19.18 11.09
CA LEU A 50 -12.57 18.76 10.92
C LEU A 50 -13.56 19.86 11.34
N ARG A 51 -13.28 20.57 12.44
CA ARG A 51 -14.11 21.68 12.95
C ARG A 51 -14.05 22.92 12.05
N GLU A 52 -12.85 23.31 11.62
CA GLU A 52 -12.64 24.47 10.74
C GLU A 52 -13.31 24.28 9.38
N LYS A 53 -13.38 23.04 8.88
CA LYS A 53 -14.13 22.69 7.67
C LYS A 53 -15.64 22.51 7.92
N HIS A 54 -16.13 22.73 9.14
CA HIS A 54 -17.52 22.54 9.55
C HIS A 54 -18.07 21.13 9.27
N LEU A 55 -17.22 20.11 9.36
CA LEU A 55 -17.58 18.71 9.07
C LEU A 55 -18.21 18.00 10.27
N ILE A 56 -17.93 18.49 11.48
CA ILE A 56 -18.39 17.91 12.75
C ILE A 56 -18.88 19.04 13.66
N ASP A 57 -19.84 18.74 14.53
CA ASP A 57 -20.34 19.65 15.56
C ASP A 57 -19.71 19.31 16.92
N ASP A 58 -19.64 18.02 17.24
CA ASP A 58 -19.06 17.51 18.48
C ASP A 58 -18.02 16.41 18.21
N PHE A 59 -17.07 16.27 19.13
CA PHE A 59 -16.01 15.27 19.09
C PHE A 59 -15.95 14.49 20.39
N ILE A 60 -15.93 13.16 20.30
CA ILE A 60 -15.78 12.25 21.42
C ILE A 60 -14.58 11.35 21.13
N GLN A 61 -13.57 11.38 22.00
CA GLN A 61 -12.45 10.44 21.96
C GLN A 61 -12.61 9.41 23.07
N ARG A 62 -12.53 8.13 22.72
CA ARG A 62 -12.70 7.02 23.66
C ARG A 62 -11.71 5.90 23.40
N GLN A 63 -11.56 5.00 24.37
CA GLN A 63 -10.80 3.77 24.19
C GLN A 63 -11.54 2.83 23.24
N ASN A 64 -10.81 2.01 22.49
CA ASN A 64 -11.41 1.02 21.56
C ASN A 64 -11.97 -0.21 22.29
N SER A 65 -12.86 0.02 23.26
CA SER A 65 -13.56 -1.00 24.05
C SER A 65 -15.03 -1.05 23.65
N GLY A 66 -15.58 -2.25 23.43
CA GLY A 66 -16.94 -2.44 22.93
C GLY A 66 -17.18 -1.99 21.48
N PHE A 67 -16.12 -1.58 20.77
CA PHE A 67 -16.10 -1.20 19.36
C PHE A 67 -17.22 -0.20 19.00
N ASP A 68 -17.83 -0.36 17.82
CA ASP A 68 -18.75 0.63 17.25
C ASP A 68 -20.05 0.74 18.05
N PHE A 69 -20.59 -0.37 18.54
CA PHE A 69 -21.84 -0.39 19.30
C PHE A 69 -21.73 0.37 20.63
N ALA A 70 -20.63 0.20 21.37
CA ALA A 70 -20.39 0.99 22.57
C ALA A 70 -20.11 2.47 22.24
N ALA A 71 -19.42 2.74 21.12
CA ALA A 71 -19.18 4.11 20.66
C ALA A 71 -20.49 4.84 20.29
N TRP A 72 -21.40 4.20 19.55
CA TRP A 72 -22.72 4.77 19.26
C TRP A 72 -23.56 4.94 20.52
N ARG A 73 -23.56 3.98 21.47
CA ARG A 73 -24.18 4.15 22.79
C ARG A 73 -23.65 5.41 23.49
N ASP A 74 -22.34 5.59 23.54
CA ASP A 74 -21.72 6.74 24.22
C ASP A 74 -22.08 8.05 23.52
N GLY A 75 -22.16 8.06 22.19
CA GLY A 75 -22.67 9.20 21.42
C GLY A 75 -24.13 9.51 21.70
N MET A 76 -24.99 8.49 21.81
CA MET A 76 -26.39 8.63 22.22
C MET A 76 -26.50 9.16 23.65
N GLY A 77 -25.70 8.65 24.58
CA GLY A 77 -25.63 9.12 25.96
C GLY A 77 -25.15 10.56 26.08
N PHE A 78 -24.19 10.98 25.23
CA PHE A 78 -23.72 12.37 25.17
C PHE A 78 -24.80 13.34 24.73
N VAL A 79 -25.66 12.95 23.77
CA VAL A 79 -26.84 13.75 23.38
C VAL A 79 -27.93 13.70 24.45
N GLY A 80 -28.09 12.54 25.08
CA GLY A 80 -29.16 12.23 26.02
C GLY A 80 -30.37 11.60 25.31
N PHE A 81 -30.83 10.46 25.81
CA PHE A 81 -31.95 9.71 25.21
C PHE A 81 -33.25 10.52 25.13
N ASP A 82 -33.48 11.41 26.10
CA ASP A 82 -34.66 12.28 26.11
C ASP A 82 -34.57 13.42 25.07
N GLU A 83 -33.36 13.78 24.60
CA GLU A 83 -33.17 14.73 23.49
C GLU A 83 -33.21 14.00 22.14
N LEU A 84 -32.79 12.73 22.06
CA LEU A 84 -32.82 11.95 20.82
C LEU A 84 -34.22 11.88 20.19
N VAL A 85 -35.29 11.83 21.00
CA VAL A 85 -36.68 11.78 20.51
C VAL A 85 -37.13 13.04 19.78
N THR A 86 -36.38 14.14 19.89
CA THR A 86 -36.65 15.41 19.20
C THR A 86 -36.11 15.43 17.76
N TYR A 87 -35.25 14.48 17.41
CA TYR A 87 -34.74 14.32 16.05
C TYR A 87 -35.76 13.59 15.18
N ASP A 88 -35.83 13.98 13.90
CA ASP A 88 -36.65 13.27 12.91
C ASP A 88 -36.03 11.90 12.58
N SER A 89 -34.70 11.83 12.61
CA SER A 89 -33.94 10.58 12.48
C SER A 89 -32.54 10.67 13.12
N VAL A 90 -32.06 9.50 13.56
CA VAL A 90 -30.68 9.30 14.04
C VAL A 90 -30.03 8.23 13.17
N THR A 91 -28.88 8.54 12.59
CA THR A 91 -28.09 7.60 11.80
C THR A 91 -26.83 7.21 12.56
N THR A 92 -26.60 5.90 12.71
CA THR A 92 -25.34 5.32 13.16
C THR A 92 -24.53 4.88 11.94
N MET A 93 -23.29 5.32 11.85
CA MET A 93 -22.38 4.97 10.75
C MET A 93 -20.96 4.78 11.28
N ASN A 94 -20.16 3.93 10.62
CA ASN A 94 -18.73 3.81 10.87
C ASN A 94 -17.91 4.06 9.59
N ASP A 95 -16.59 4.16 9.74
CA ASP A 95 -15.64 4.40 8.66
C ASP A 95 -15.12 3.13 7.96
N THR A 96 -15.77 1.97 8.16
CA THR A 96 -15.33 0.69 7.57
C THR A 96 -15.64 0.54 6.08
N CYS A 97 -16.11 1.61 5.44
CA CYS A 97 -16.47 1.68 4.03
C CYS A 97 -15.89 2.92 3.34
N PHE A 98 -15.63 2.79 2.05
CA PHE A 98 -15.43 3.91 1.15
C PHE A 98 -16.77 4.39 0.60
N GLY A 99 -16.90 5.70 0.44
CA GLY A 99 -18.08 6.33 -0.12
C GLY A 99 -18.28 7.75 0.43
N PRO A 100 -19.49 8.32 0.28
CA PRO A 100 -20.52 7.80 -0.61
C PRO A 100 -20.03 7.83 -2.07
N LEU A 101 -20.28 6.75 -2.82
CA LEU A 101 -19.94 6.65 -4.24
C LEU A 101 -20.91 7.45 -5.11
N TRP A 102 -22.16 7.53 -4.66
CA TRP A 102 -23.25 8.27 -5.28
C TRP A 102 -23.91 9.20 -4.26
N GLU A 103 -24.64 10.19 -4.75
CA GLU A 103 -25.34 11.20 -3.94
C GLU A 103 -26.36 10.54 -2.99
N MET A 104 -26.38 10.97 -1.71
CA MET A 104 -27.13 10.32 -0.63
C MET A 104 -28.50 10.95 -0.32
N TYR A 105 -28.74 12.20 -0.73
CA TYR A 105 -29.97 12.93 -0.50
C TYR A 105 -31.18 12.20 -1.08
N SER A 106 -31.07 11.71 -2.32
CA SER A 106 -32.15 10.94 -2.96
C SER A 106 -32.57 9.70 -2.16
N ILE A 107 -31.59 8.96 -1.62
CA ILE A 107 -31.82 7.78 -0.77
C ILE A 107 -32.53 8.19 0.52
N TYR A 108 -32.06 9.25 1.20
CA TYR A 108 -32.74 9.75 2.40
C TYR A 108 -34.18 10.16 2.12
N GLN A 109 -34.45 10.89 1.04
CA GLN A 109 -35.80 11.29 0.66
C GLN A 109 -36.72 10.10 0.42
N GLU A 110 -36.24 9.07 -0.29
CA GLU A 110 -36.98 7.85 -0.54
C GLU A 110 -37.38 7.18 0.79
N PHE A 111 -36.42 6.89 1.66
CA PHE A 111 -36.70 6.19 2.91
C PHE A 111 -37.53 7.04 3.88
N GLU A 112 -37.40 8.36 3.87
CA GLU A 112 -38.20 9.26 4.71
C GLU A 112 -39.68 9.26 4.30
N THR A 113 -39.96 9.22 2.99
CA THR A 113 -41.34 9.22 2.47
C THR A 113 -42.02 7.86 2.59
N LYS A 114 -41.27 6.75 2.69
CA LYS A 114 -41.81 5.41 2.96
C LYS A 114 -42.37 5.29 4.39
N THR A 115 -43.67 5.49 4.55
CA THR A 115 -44.35 5.42 5.87
C THR A 115 -44.43 4.01 6.46
N THR A 116 -44.25 2.97 5.64
CA THR A 116 -44.21 1.57 6.08
C THR A 116 -42.86 1.14 6.65
N VAL A 117 -41.84 2.01 6.59
CA VAL A 117 -40.48 1.69 7.05
C VAL A 117 -40.16 2.58 8.24
N ASP A 118 -39.73 1.98 9.35
CA ASP A 118 -39.41 2.65 10.61
C ASP A 118 -37.90 2.87 10.79
N PHE A 119 -37.08 1.99 10.22
CA PHE A 119 -35.63 2.11 10.19
C PHE A 119 -35.07 1.46 8.94
N TRP A 120 -33.89 1.85 8.50
CA TRP A 120 -33.31 1.33 7.26
C TRP A 120 -31.79 1.28 7.28
N GLY A 121 -31.21 0.49 6.38
CA GLY A 121 -29.77 0.44 6.17
C GLY A 121 -29.40 0.20 4.72
N LEU A 122 -28.12 -0.12 4.47
CA LEU A 122 -27.61 -0.23 3.10
C LEU A 122 -27.75 -1.64 2.54
N THR A 123 -27.47 -2.66 3.35
CA THR A 123 -27.59 -4.07 3.01
C THR A 123 -28.05 -4.88 4.22
N ASN A 124 -28.70 -6.00 3.97
CA ASN A 124 -29.00 -7.03 4.97
C ASN A 124 -28.02 -8.21 4.87
N ASN A 125 -27.81 -8.88 5.99
CA ASN A 125 -27.19 -10.20 6.06
C ASN A 125 -28.29 -11.25 6.21
N ARG A 126 -28.25 -12.30 5.39
CA ARG A 126 -29.32 -13.31 5.36
C ARG A 126 -29.38 -14.14 6.63
N ALA A 127 -30.58 -14.63 6.96
CA ALA A 127 -30.74 -15.59 8.04
C ALA A 127 -29.89 -16.85 7.80
N THR A 128 -29.21 -17.29 8.86
CA THR A 128 -28.48 -18.55 8.92
C THR A 128 -29.04 -19.43 10.04
N LYS A 129 -28.46 -20.60 10.26
CA LYS A 129 -28.79 -21.40 11.45
C LYS A 129 -28.38 -20.72 12.76
N SER A 130 -27.42 -19.79 12.71
CA SER A 130 -26.84 -19.15 13.89
C SER A 130 -27.49 -17.83 14.26
N PHE A 131 -28.07 -17.11 13.29
CA PHE A 131 -28.68 -15.81 13.50
C PHE A 131 -29.81 -15.52 12.50
N ARG A 132 -30.78 -14.68 12.91
CA ARG A 132 -31.84 -14.17 12.02
C ARG A 132 -31.29 -13.13 11.05
N GLU A 133 -32.02 -12.93 9.96
CA GLU A 133 -31.76 -11.82 9.04
C GLU A 133 -31.70 -10.49 9.80
N HIS A 134 -30.75 -9.64 9.45
CA HIS A 134 -30.55 -8.32 10.05
C HIS A 134 -29.87 -7.36 9.08
N ILE A 135 -30.02 -6.06 9.34
CA ILE A 135 -29.29 -5.00 8.63
C ILE A 135 -27.83 -5.02 9.08
N GLN A 136 -26.89 -4.82 8.15
CA GLN A 136 -25.49 -4.67 8.50
C GLN A 136 -25.20 -3.33 9.18
N SER A 137 -24.39 -3.37 10.24
CA SER A 137 -24.26 -2.26 11.21
C SER A 137 -23.53 -1.02 10.71
N TYR A 138 -22.80 -1.09 9.60
CA TYR A 138 -21.95 0.00 9.11
C TYR A 138 -22.73 1.27 8.72
N PHE A 139 -24.05 1.14 8.50
CA PHE A 139 -24.97 2.25 8.33
C PHE A 139 -26.40 1.82 8.69
N ILE A 140 -26.99 2.43 9.70
CA ILE A 140 -28.42 2.26 10.05
C ILE A 140 -29.01 3.63 10.40
N SER A 141 -30.20 3.92 9.88
CA SER A 141 -30.94 5.14 10.17
C SER A 141 -32.29 4.80 10.81
N PHE A 142 -32.53 5.35 11.99
CA PHE A 142 -33.73 5.13 12.80
C PHE A 142 -34.63 6.36 12.73
N LYS A 143 -35.91 6.20 12.39
CA LYS A 143 -36.87 7.31 12.37
C LYS A 143 -37.41 7.60 13.77
N ALA A 144 -38.03 8.76 13.91
CA ALA A 144 -38.69 9.19 15.14
C ALA A 144 -39.63 8.16 15.79
N SER A 145 -40.30 7.28 15.01
CA SER A 145 -41.14 6.20 15.55
C SER A 145 -40.32 5.23 16.41
N VAL A 146 -39.14 4.83 15.92
CA VAL A 146 -38.21 3.96 16.64
C VAL A 146 -37.57 4.67 17.82
N LEU A 147 -37.14 5.92 17.63
CA LEU A 147 -36.44 6.71 18.66
C LEU A 147 -37.30 6.91 19.93
N ARG A 148 -38.62 6.99 19.78
CA ARG A 148 -39.58 7.16 20.89
C ARG A 148 -39.93 5.86 21.60
N SER A 149 -39.44 4.72 21.11
CA SER A 149 -39.79 3.41 21.65
C SER A 149 -38.92 3.03 22.85
N THR A 150 -39.51 2.32 23.81
CA THR A 150 -38.76 1.71 24.91
C THR A 150 -37.79 0.65 24.39
N ALA A 151 -38.17 -0.12 23.36
CA ALA A 151 -37.31 -1.13 22.75
C ALA A 151 -35.97 -0.56 22.25
N PHE A 152 -35.99 0.63 21.60
CA PHE A 152 -34.77 1.31 21.17
C PHE A 152 -33.93 1.75 22.37
N ARG A 153 -34.54 2.45 23.33
CA ARG A 153 -33.85 2.93 24.53
C ARG A 153 -33.21 1.79 25.33
N ASP A 154 -33.99 0.76 25.62
CA ASP A 154 -33.54 -0.42 26.38
C ASP A 154 -32.40 -1.15 25.66
N PHE A 155 -32.44 -1.27 24.34
CA PHE A 155 -31.36 -1.90 23.58
C PHE A 155 -30.03 -1.15 23.78
N TRP A 156 -30.02 0.16 23.54
CA TRP A 156 -28.79 0.96 23.57
C TRP A 156 -28.28 1.19 25.00
N GLU A 157 -29.15 1.49 25.97
CA GLU A 157 -28.75 1.69 27.38
C GLU A 157 -28.11 0.43 28.00
N ASN A 158 -28.47 -0.77 27.51
CA ASN A 158 -27.96 -2.04 28.02
C ASN A 158 -26.77 -2.61 27.22
N ILE A 159 -26.22 -1.86 26.25
CA ILE A 159 -24.99 -2.28 25.57
C ILE A 159 -23.85 -2.33 26.58
N LYS A 160 -23.17 -3.48 26.62
CA LYS A 160 -22.00 -3.76 27.43
C LYS A 160 -20.76 -3.72 26.56
N GLU A 161 -19.64 -3.40 27.19
CA GLU A 161 -18.37 -3.40 26.50
C GLU A 161 -17.78 -4.80 26.48
N TYR A 162 -17.60 -5.34 25.28
CA TYR A 162 -16.84 -6.56 25.05
C TYR A 162 -15.52 -6.23 24.36
N GLN A 163 -14.47 -7.00 24.68
CA GLN A 163 -13.17 -6.92 24.02
C GLN A 163 -13.10 -7.78 22.74
N ASP A 164 -14.07 -8.68 22.56
CA ASP A 164 -14.14 -9.62 21.44
C ASP A 164 -15.15 -9.12 20.40
N VAL A 165 -14.67 -8.89 19.17
CA VAL A 165 -15.49 -8.42 18.04
C VAL A 165 -16.61 -9.41 17.73
N GLN A 166 -16.35 -10.72 17.79
CA GLN A 166 -17.38 -11.71 17.48
C GLN A 166 -18.52 -11.66 18.49
N LYS A 167 -18.21 -11.45 19.78
CA LYS A 167 -19.24 -11.26 20.81
C LYS A 167 -20.06 -9.99 20.57
N VAL A 168 -19.46 -8.91 20.10
CA VAL A 168 -20.20 -7.69 19.71
C VAL A 168 -21.14 -7.99 18.54
N ILE A 169 -20.70 -8.74 17.53
CA ILE A 169 -21.55 -9.14 16.41
C ILE A 169 -22.73 -10.01 16.88
N ASP A 170 -22.45 -11.04 17.68
CA ASP A 170 -23.44 -12.01 18.16
C ASP A 170 -24.44 -11.40 19.15
N GLN A 171 -24.03 -10.39 19.92
CA GLN A 171 -24.88 -9.76 20.93
C GLN A 171 -25.56 -8.48 20.45
N TYR A 172 -25.03 -7.80 19.43
CA TYR A 172 -25.53 -6.48 19.03
C TYR A 172 -25.87 -6.38 17.55
N GLU A 173 -24.93 -6.63 16.63
CA GLU A 173 -25.22 -6.50 15.19
C GLU A 173 -26.35 -7.41 14.73
N THR A 174 -26.29 -8.68 15.13
CA THR A 174 -27.35 -9.65 14.83
C THR A 174 -28.64 -9.38 15.59
N LYS A 175 -28.61 -8.56 16.66
CA LYS A 175 -29.74 -8.35 17.57
C LYS A 175 -30.47 -7.03 17.39
N VAL A 176 -29.84 -5.98 16.87
CA VAL A 176 -30.48 -4.65 16.77
C VAL A 176 -31.72 -4.69 15.89
N THR A 177 -31.61 -5.23 14.68
CA THR A 177 -32.74 -5.38 13.75
C THR A 177 -33.79 -6.31 14.34
N THR A 178 -33.36 -7.44 14.91
CA THR A 178 -34.29 -8.45 15.41
C THR A 178 -35.09 -7.97 16.62
N THR A 179 -34.47 -7.19 17.51
CA THR A 179 -35.13 -6.59 18.68
C THR A 179 -36.22 -5.61 18.25
N LEU A 180 -35.94 -4.81 17.21
CA LEU A 180 -36.92 -3.86 16.67
C LEU A 180 -38.05 -4.56 15.92
N LEU A 181 -37.76 -5.63 15.17
CA LEU A 181 -38.78 -6.47 14.54
C LEU A 181 -39.71 -7.11 15.58
N ASP A 182 -39.15 -7.64 16.67
CA ASP A 182 -39.94 -8.25 17.75
C ASP A 182 -40.81 -7.22 18.49
N ALA A 183 -40.41 -5.94 18.47
CA ALA A 183 -41.20 -4.81 18.95
C ALA A 183 -42.24 -4.30 17.94
N GLY A 184 -42.32 -4.91 16.74
CA GLY A 184 -43.32 -4.61 15.71
C GLY A 184 -42.91 -3.56 14.67
N PHE A 185 -41.66 -3.10 14.68
CA PHE A 185 -41.15 -2.15 13.67
C PHE A 185 -40.81 -2.86 12.37
N GLN A 186 -40.82 -2.11 11.26
CA GLN A 186 -40.44 -2.60 9.94
C GLN A 186 -39.16 -1.94 9.44
N TYR A 187 -38.32 -2.72 8.76
CA TYR A 187 -37.14 -2.19 8.09
C TYR A 187 -37.16 -2.43 6.59
N ASP A 188 -36.32 -1.68 5.90
CA ASP A 188 -36.00 -1.86 4.50
C ASP A 188 -34.52 -1.52 4.28
N VAL A 189 -33.95 -1.91 3.15
CA VAL A 189 -32.54 -1.70 2.82
C VAL A 189 -32.37 -1.21 1.39
N VAL A 190 -31.29 -0.47 1.11
CA VAL A 190 -31.00 -0.01 -0.27
C VAL A 190 -30.84 -1.20 -1.22
N PHE A 191 -30.18 -2.27 -0.76
CA PHE A 191 -30.06 -3.52 -1.49
C PHE A 191 -30.48 -4.70 -0.61
N ASP A 192 -31.69 -5.22 -0.88
CA ASP A 192 -32.20 -6.44 -0.26
C ASP A 192 -31.57 -7.67 -0.91
N THR A 193 -30.71 -8.33 -0.15
CA THR A 193 -29.97 -9.50 -0.58
C THR A 193 -30.76 -10.79 -0.41
N THR A 194 -31.92 -10.83 0.25
CA THR A 194 -32.59 -12.09 0.65
C THR A 194 -32.87 -13.07 -0.49
N LYS A 195 -33.16 -12.54 -1.69
CA LYS A 195 -33.55 -13.31 -2.88
C LYS A 195 -32.44 -13.45 -3.93
N GLU A 196 -31.29 -12.83 -3.70
CA GLU A 196 -30.18 -12.85 -4.65
C GLU A 196 -29.52 -14.24 -4.74
N ASP A 197 -28.74 -14.49 -5.79
CA ASP A 197 -27.93 -15.70 -5.85
C ASP A 197 -26.68 -15.55 -4.97
N ALA A 198 -26.50 -16.47 -4.02
CA ALA A 198 -25.34 -16.54 -3.13
C ALA A 198 -24.60 -17.88 -3.25
N SER A 199 -24.92 -18.70 -4.25
CA SER A 199 -24.37 -20.06 -4.42
C SER A 199 -22.86 -20.09 -4.66
N HIS A 200 -22.30 -19.02 -5.22
CA HIS A 200 -20.87 -18.83 -5.47
C HIS A 200 -20.11 -18.20 -4.30
N MET A 201 -20.78 -17.87 -3.19
CA MET A 201 -20.21 -17.16 -2.05
C MET A 201 -19.97 -18.12 -0.87
N LEU A 202 -18.87 -17.91 -0.13
CA LEU A 202 -18.60 -18.68 1.09
C LEU A 202 -19.65 -18.42 2.19
N HIS A 203 -20.01 -17.15 2.35
CA HIS A 203 -21.08 -16.69 3.23
C HIS A 203 -21.96 -15.71 2.47
N ALA A 204 -23.27 -15.68 2.77
CA ALA A 204 -24.24 -14.80 2.14
C ALA A 204 -24.14 -13.33 2.61
N ASP A 205 -22.92 -12.84 2.87
CA ASP A 205 -22.64 -11.42 3.15
C ASP A 205 -22.16 -10.74 1.85
N PHE A 206 -23.09 -10.09 1.16
CA PHE A 206 -22.83 -9.43 -0.12
C PHE A 206 -21.88 -8.24 0.01
N SER A 207 -21.91 -7.52 1.13
CA SER A 207 -21.03 -6.37 1.35
C SER A 207 -19.55 -6.74 1.40
N TYR A 208 -19.25 -8.00 1.71
CA TYR A 208 -17.89 -8.52 1.84
C TYR A 208 -17.48 -9.39 0.65
N TYR A 209 -18.33 -10.38 0.30
CA TYR A 209 -18.01 -11.43 -0.67
C TYR A 209 -18.50 -11.14 -2.09
N ASN A 210 -19.32 -10.10 -2.29
CA ASN A 210 -19.83 -9.76 -3.62
C ASN A 210 -19.81 -8.23 -3.88
N PRO A 211 -18.63 -7.59 -3.87
CA PRO A 211 -18.51 -6.15 -4.12
C PRO A 211 -19.04 -5.73 -5.51
N THR A 212 -19.08 -6.65 -6.48
CA THR A 212 -19.71 -6.39 -7.79
C THR A 212 -21.21 -6.18 -7.68
N ALA A 213 -21.92 -6.97 -6.86
CA ALA A 213 -23.35 -6.78 -6.64
C ALA A 213 -23.63 -5.45 -5.91
N ILE A 214 -22.76 -5.05 -4.98
CA ILE A 214 -22.83 -3.76 -4.29
C ILE A 214 -22.78 -2.59 -5.29
N LEU A 215 -21.84 -2.63 -6.25
CA LEU A 215 -21.74 -1.59 -7.28
C LEU A 215 -22.91 -1.64 -8.28
N ASN A 216 -23.32 -2.84 -8.72
CA ASN A 216 -24.42 -3.02 -9.67
C ASN A 216 -25.76 -2.47 -9.15
N HIS A 217 -26.02 -2.62 -7.84
CA HIS A 217 -27.20 -2.10 -7.16
C HIS A 217 -27.03 -0.66 -6.66
N ARG A 218 -25.91 0.00 -7.00
CA ARG A 218 -25.58 1.36 -6.59
C ARG A 218 -25.66 1.59 -5.08
N VAL A 219 -25.26 0.59 -4.29
CA VAL A 219 -25.15 0.76 -2.84
C VAL A 219 -24.07 1.82 -2.56
N PRO A 220 -24.40 2.93 -1.91
CA PRO A 220 -23.54 4.13 -1.85
C PRO A 220 -22.20 3.91 -1.16
N PHE A 221 -21.99 2.80 -0.46
CA PHE A 221 -20.74 2.53 0.25
C PHE A 221 -20.25 1.12 -0.05
N ILE A 222 -18.93 0.99 -0.21
CA ILE A 222 -18.24 -0.30 -0.42
C ILE A 222 -17.27 -0.54 0.74
N LYS A 223 -17.34 -1.73 1.36
CA LYS A 223 -16.49 -2.04 2.52
C LYS A 223 -15.00 -2.02 2.18
N VAL A 224 -14.18 -1.48 3.08
CA VAL A 224 -12.71 -1.54 2.97
C VAL A 224 -12.24 -2.99 2.86
N LYS A 225 -12.80 -3.88 3.69
CA LYS A 225 -12.49 -5.33 3.64
C LYS A 225 -12.92 -5.99 2.33
N ALA A 226 -13.92 -5.46 1.62
CA ALA A 226 -14.29 -6.02 0.33
C ALA A 226 -13.19 -5.79 -0.71
N ILE A 227 -12.49 -4.65 -0.65
CA ILE A 227 -11.30 -4.41 -1.48
C ILE A 227 -10.16 -5.36 -1.07
N ASP A 228 -9.88 -5.46 0.23
CA ASP A 228 -8.78 -6.28 0.76
C ASP A 228 -8.93 -7.78 0.46
N ASN A 229 -10.15 -8.33 0.51
CA ASN A 229 -10.39 -9.75 0.29
C ASN A 229 -10.58 -10.12 -1.19
N ASN A 230 -10.78 -9.13 -2.06
CA ASN A 230 -11.02 -9.34 -3.48
C ASN A 230 -9.94 -8.67 -4.33
N GLN A 231 -8.67 -8.74 -3.90
CA GLN A 231 -7.52 -8.08 -4.55
C GLN A 231 -7.41 -8.43 -6.05
N HIS A 232 -7.72 -9.67 -6.42
CA HIS A 232 -7.64 -10.18 -7.79
C HIS A 232 -8.63 -9.52 -8.76
N ILE A 233 -9.79 -9.04 -8.28
CA ILE A 233 -10.75 -8.26 -9.08
C ILE A 233 -10.75 -6.76 -8.78
N THR A 234 -10.01 -6.32 -7.77
CA THR A 234 -9.97 -4.91 -7.33
C THR A 234 -9.65 -3.93 -8.47
N PRO A 235 -8.72 -4.19 -9.41
CA PRO A 235 -8.51 -3.30 -10.55
C PRO A 235 -9.78 -3.03 -11.37
N TYR A 236 -10.65 -4.04 -11.52
CA TYR A 236 -11.92 -3.91 -12.23
C TYR A 236 -12.93 -3.11 -11.41
N LEU A 237 -12.97 -3.32 -10.09
CA LEU A 237 -13.82 -2.54 -9.18
C LEU A 237 -13.44 -1.05 -9.20
N LEU A 238 -12.15 -0.73 -9.10
CA LEU A 238 -11.67 0.66 -9.14
C LEU A 238 -12.00 1.33 -10.48
N ASN A 239 -11.82 0.61 -11.59
CA ASN A 239 -12.19 1.11 -12.92
C ASN A 239 -13.71 1.34 -13.06
N ASP A 240 -14.53 0.46 -12.49
CA ASP A 240 -15.99 0.61 -12.49
C ASP A 240 -16.42 1.84 -11.67
N ILE A 241 -15.90 1.98 -10.44
CA ILE A 241 -16.12 3.15 -9.57
C ILE A 241 -15.71 4.43 -10.30
N GLN A 242 -14.54 4.45 -10.93
CA GLN A 242 -14.05 5.64 -11.64
C GLN A 242 -14.94 6.02 -12.84
N LYS A 243 -15.56 5.04 -13.51
CA LYS A 243 -16.42 5.29 -14.68
C LYS A 243 -17.85 5.65 -14.30
N ASN A 244 -18.39 5.03 -13.26
CA ASN A 244 -19.81 5.03 -12.95
C ASN A 244 -20.17 5.85 -11.70
N SER A 245 -19.19 6.51 -11.08
CA SER A 245 -19.38 7.30 -9.86
C SER A 245 -18.54 8.58 -9.90
N THR A 246 -18.78 9.49 -8.95
CA THR A 246 -17.95 10.71 -8.76
C THR A 246 -16.85 10.51 -7.71
N TYR A 247 -16.72 9.31 -7.16
CA TYR A 247 -15.80 9.04 -6.07
C TYR A 247 -14.34 9.01 -6.54
N PRO A 248 -13.44 9.77 -5.92
CA PRO A 248 -12.03 9.79 -6.30
C PRO A 248 -11.32 8.53 -5.81
N ILE A 249 -11.05 7.59 -6.73
CA ILE A 249 -10.38 6.31 -6.42
C ILE A 249 -9.00 6.45 -5.75
N ASP A 250 -8.32 7.58 -5.93
CA ASP A 250 -7.06 7.90 -5.24
C ASP A 250 -7.21 7.83 -3.70
N LEU A 251 -8.42 8.06 -3.16
CA LEU A 251 -8.72 7.88 -1.73
C LEU A 251 -8.69 6.42 -1.29
N ILE A 252 -9.18 5.50 -2.14
CA ILE A 252 -9.08 4.05 -1.89
C ILE A 252 -7.63 3.64 -1.94
N VAL A 253 -6.93 3.99 -3.03
CA VAL A 253 -5.51 3.65 -3.23
C VAL A 253 -4.66 4.16 -2.07
N SER A 254 -4.85 5.43 -1.65
CA SER A 254 -4.12 6.01 -0.53
C SER A 254 -4.38 5.28 0.79
N HIS A 255 -5.64 4.99 1.12
CA HIS A 255 -5.95 4.30 2.39
C HIS A 255 -5.41 2.88 2.39
N MET A 256 -5.66 2.12 1.32
CA MET A 256 -5.18 0.73 1.20
C MET A 256 -3.66 0.63 1.25
N SER A 257 -2.94 1.58 0.64
CA SER A 257 -1.47 1.63 0.72
C SER A 257 -0.96 1.93 2.12
N GLU A 258 -1.73 2.64 2.94
CA GLU A 258 -1.35 3.01 4.30
C GLU A 258 -1.60 1.86 5.29
N ILE A 259 -2.73 1.16 5.15
CA ILE A 259 -3.17 0.12 6.10
C ILE A 259 -2.58 -1.27 5.82
N ASN A 260 -2.27 -1.57 4.56
CA ASN A 260 -1.71 -2.83 4.06
C ASN A 260 -0.33 -2.59 3.42
N TYR A 261 0.27 -3.64 2.85
CA TYR A 261 1.54 -3.50 2.15
C TYR A 261 1.43 -2.55 0.94
N PRO A 262 2.40 -1.64 0.77
CA PRO A 262 2.29 -0.54 -0.18
C PRO A 262 2.42 -0.98 -1.65
N ASP A 263 2.87 -2.21 -1.87
CA ASP A 263 3.29 -2.81 -3.14
C ASP A 263 2.36 -3.93 -3.64
N PHE A 264 1.17 -4.10 -3.05
CA PHE A 264 0.18 -5.02 -3.61
C PHE A 264 -0.09 -4.74 -5.10
N SER A 265 -0.23 -5.81 -5.89
CA SER A 265 -0.29 -5.71 -7.36
C SER A 265 -1.37 -4.77 -7.87
N TYR A 266 -2.55 -4.74 -7.22
CA TYR A 266 -3.64 -3.85 -7.61
C TYR A 266 -3.37 -2.36 -7.28
N LEU A 267 -2.44 -2.07 -6.35
CA LEU A 267 -2.02 -0.70 -6.03
C LEU A 267 -0.99 -0.19 -7.03
N LEU A 268 -0.06 -1.05 -7.47
CA LEU A 268 1.08 -0.66 -8.32
C LEU A 268 0.65 0.04 -9.62
N GLY A 269 -0.47 -0.37 -10.23
CA GLY A 269 -1.04 0.28 -11.41
C GLY A 269 -1.42 1.77 -11.21
N HIS A 270 -1.52 2.23 -9.97
CA HIS A 270 -1.84 3.60 -9.59
C HIS A 270 -0.64 4.37 -9.00
N LYS A 271 0.56 3.79 -8.99
CA LYS A 271 1.76 4.35 -8.36
C LYS A 271 2.65 5.17 -9.30
N TYR A 272 2.36 5.25 -10.58
CA TYR A 272 3.15 6.10 -11.46
C TYR A 272 3.08 7.58 -11.05
N VAL A 273 4.20 8.27 -11.21
CA VAL A 273 4.25 9.73 -11.14
C VAL A 273 3.28 10.27 -12.20
N LYS A 274 2.35 11.13 -11.77
CA LYS A 274 1.38 11.79 -12.66
C LYS A 274 2.07 13.02 -13.24
N LYS A 275 1.77 13.38 -14.48
CA LYS A 275 2.25 14.64 -15.04
C LYS A 275 1.64 15.80 -14.24
N ARG A 276 2.49 16.65 -13.68
CA ARG A 276 2.13 17.85 -12.92
C ARG A 276 2.65 19.08 -13.64
N GLU A 277 1.99 20.19 -13.39
CA GLU A 277 2.56 21.49 -13.71
C GLU A 277 3.79 21.72 -12.84
N ARG A 278 4.78 22.43 -13.39
CA ARG A 278 5.96 22.83 -12.63
C ARG A 278 5.52 23.68 -11.46
N VAL A 279 6.17 23.47 -10.32
CA VAL A 279 5.91 24.19 -9.08
C VAL A 279 7.10 25.09 -8.75
N ASP A 280 6.83 26.18 -8.04
CA ASP A 280 7.88 27.01 -7.47
C ASP A 280 8.40 26.33 -6.19
N LEU A 281 9.67 25.94 -6.21
CA LEU A 281 10.39 25.29 -5.11
C LEU A 281 11.21 26.28 -4.26
N LYS A 282 11.03 27.60 -4.40
CA LYS A 282 11.81 28.62 -3.65
C LYS A 282 11.80 28.45 -2.12
N ASN A 283 10.75 27.83 -1.58
CA ASN A 283 10.61 27.61 -0.13
C ASN A 283 11.06 26.21 0.31
N GLN A 284 11.56 25.38 -0.60
CA GLN A 284 12.01 24.02 -0.34
C GLN A 284 13.52 23.95 -0.54
N LYS A 285 14.21 23.30 0.39
CA LYS A 285 15.63 23.00 0.26
C LYS A 285 15.81 21.65 -0.43
N VAL A 286 16.53 21.66 -1.55
CA VAL A 286 16.81 20.45 -2.34
C VAL A 286 18.31 20.13 -2.26
N ALA A 287 18.62 18.90 -1.87
CA ALA A 287 19.96 18.34 -1.97
C ALA A 287 20.03 17.31 -3.11
N VAL A 288 21.13 17.33 -3.84
CA VAL A 288 21.51 16.26 -4.77
C VAL A 288 22.78 15.62 -4.24
N HIS A 289 22.69 14.36 -3.84
CA HIS A 289 23.83 13.53 -3.50
C HIS A 289 24.24 12.68 -4.72
N LEU A 290 25.50 12.81 -5.13
CA LEU A 290 26.09 12.00 -6.20
C LEU A 290 27.33 11.28 -5.68
N HIS A 291 27.26 9.95 -5.56
CA HIS A 291 28.45 9.14 -5.27
C HIS A 291 29.28 8.94 -6.55
N VAL A 292 30.46 9.56 -6.62
CA VAL A 292 31.35 9.53 -7.78
C VAL A 292 32.48 8.53 -7.54
N PHE A 293 32.27 7.28 -7.95
CA PHE A 293 33.31 6.26 -7.97
C PHE A 293 34.09 6.24 -9.29
N TYR A 294 33.37 6.39 -10.42
CA TYR A 294 33.94 6.59 -11.75
C TYR A 294 33.87 8.08 -12.13
N VAL A 295 35.03 8.74 -12.09
CA VAL A 295 35.15 10.20 -12.28
C VAL A 295 34.78 10.62 -13.70
N ASP A 296 35.10 9.80 -14.70
CA ASP A 296 34.84 10.09 -16.12
C ASP A 296 33.35 10.13 -16.48
N LEU A 297 32.47 9.65 -15.60
CA LEU A 297 31.02 9.76 -15.76
C LEU A 297 30.42 11.02 -15.11
N LEU A 298 31.21 11.81 -14.37
CA LEU A 298 30.70 12.98 -13.66
C LEU A 298 30.09 14.01 -14.63
N GLU A 299 30.73 14.26 -15.78
CA GLU A 299 30.23 15.23 -16.77
C GLU A 299 28.84 14.89 -17.30
N GLU A 300 28.51 13.61 -17.42
CA GLU A 300 27.18 13.13 -17.84
C GLU A 300 26.10 13.60 -16.85
N PHE A 301 26.34 13.43 -15.56
CA PHE A 301 25.41 13.88 -14.50
C PHE A 301 25.33 15.40 -14.43
N LEU A 302 26.46 16.11 -14.45
CA LEU A 302 26.45 17.58 -14.45
C LEU A 302 25.69 18.14 -15.65
N THR A 303 25.80 17.50 -16.82
CA THR A 303 25.04 17.87 -18.01
C THR A 303 23.54 17.61 -17.82
N ALA A 304 23.16 16.48 -17.23
CA ALA A 304 21.77 16.18 -16.93
C ALA A 304 21.17 17.14 -15.89
N PHE A 305 21.92 17.54 -14.86
CA PHE A 305 21.48 18.46 -13.82
C PHE A 305 21.23 19.89 -14.32
N LYS A 306 21.85 20.30 -15.44
CA LYS A 306 21.54 21.58 -16.11
C LYS A 306 20.07 21.69 -16.55
N GLN A 307 19.34 20.57 -16.62
CA GLN A 307 17.91 20.54 -16.95
C GLN A 307 17.01 20.84 -15.77
N PHE A 308 17.53 20.93 -14.54
CA PHE A 308 16.73 21.26 -13.36
C PHE A 308 16.30 22.73 -13.39
N HIS A 309 15.03 23.01 -13.11
CA HIS A 309 14.51 24.37 -13.03
C HIS A 309 14.28 24.81 -11.58
N PHE A 310 15.10 24.28 -10.66
CA PHE A 310 15.10 24.58 -9.24
C PHE A 310 16.53 24.65 -8.73
N SER A 311 16.74 25.41 -7.66
CA SER A 311 18.03 25.48 -6.96
C SER A 311 18.25 24.22 -6.13
N TYR A 312 19.49 23.76 -6.10
CA TYR A 312 19.90 22.59 -5.31
C TYR A 312 21.33 22.76 -4.82
N ASP A 313 21.63 22.12 -3.69
CA ASP A 313 22.99 21.97 -3.19
C ASP A 313 23.54 20.59 -3.59
N LEU A 314 24.74 20.57 -4.17
CA LEU A 314 25.39 19.34 -4.63
C LEU A 314 26.35 18.79 -3.57
N PHE A 315 26.11 17.55 -3.16
CA PHE A 315 26.97 16.78 -2.28
C PHE A 315 27.59 15.62 -3.07
N ILE A 316 28.91 15.55 -3.11
CA ILE A 316 29.65 14.48 -3.78
C ILE A 316 30.38 13.63 -2.76
N THR A 317 30.25 12.32 -2.86
CA THR A 317 31.10 11.38 -2.14
C THR A 317 32.02 10.64 -3.11
N THR A 318 33.25 10.35 -2.71
CA THR A 318 34.20 9.53 -3.47
C THR A 318 35.04 8.68 -2.52
N ASP A 319 35.94 7.85 -3.05
CA ASP A 319 36.71 6.86 -2.27
C ASP A 319 38.16 7.26 -1.98
N SER A 320 38.70 8.28 -2.65
CA SER A 320 40.11 8.69 -2.53
C SER A 320 40.33 10.19 -2.75
N ASP A 321 41.40 10.73 -2.16
CA ASP A 321 41.80 12.14 -2.34
C ASP A 321 42.25 12.45 -3.78
N ASP A 322 42.86 11.48 -4.47
CA ASP A 322 43.25 11.63 -5.88
C ASP A 322 42.02 11.89 -6.76
N LYS A 323 40.97 11.06 -6.62
CA LYS A 323 39.71 11.28 -7.34
C LYS A 323 39.02 12.57 -6.93
N LYS A 324 39.12 12.98 -5.66
CA LYS A 324 38.59 14.27 -5.21
C LYS A 324 39.23 15.42 -5.99
N ALA A 325 40.55 15.41 -6.19
CA ALA A 325 41.24 16.44 -6.97
C ALA A 325 40.73 16.47 -8.43
N GLU A 326 40.60 15.30 -9.08
CA GLU A 326 40.04 15.23 -10.44
C GLU A 326 38.59 15.73 -10.52
N ILE A 327 37.76 15.42 -9.51
CA ILE A 327 36.38 15.89 -9.41
C ILE A 327 36.34 17.43 -9.27
N GLU A 328 37.22 18.01 -8.45
CA GLU A 328 37.33 19.47 -8.27
C GLU A 328 37.66 20.18 -9.60
N GLU A 329 38.53 19.61 -10.41
CA GLU A 329 38.85 20.14 -11.75
C GLU A 329 37.62 20.12 -12.68
N ILE A 330 36.88 19.01 -12.73
CA ILE A 330 35.67 18.86 -13.56
C ILE A 330 34.56 19.84 -13.12
N LEU A 331 34.37 20.00 -11.81
CA LEU A 331 33.41 20.93 -11.23
C LEU A 331 33.76 22.38 -11.59
N SER A 332 35.04 22.76 -11.46
CA SER A 332 35.53 24.07 -11.84
C SER A 332 35.32 24.34 -13.34
N ALA A 333 35.56 23.35 -14.20
CA ALA A 333 35.34 23.47 -15.64
C ALA A 333 33.85 23.66 -16.01
N ASN A 334 32.94 23.15 -15.18
CA ASN A 334 31.49 23.28 -15.36
C ASN A 334 30.87 24.45 -14.58
N SER A 335 31.67 25.24 -13.85
CA SER A 335 31.18 26.29 -12.94
C SER A 335 30.11 25.77 -11.96
N GLN A 336 30.28 24.53 -11.48
CA GLN A 336 29.35 23.89 -10.56
C GLN A 336 29.97 23.85 -9.16
N GLU A 337 29.29 24.42 -8.17
CA GLU A 337 29.68 24.30 -6.78
C GLU A 337 29.19 22.97 -6.19
N ALA A 338 30.03 22.33 -5.37
CA ALA A 338 29.70 21.10 -4.65
C ALA A 338 30.51 20.98 -3.36
N GLN A 339 29.97 20.25 -2.37
CA GLN A 339 30.71 19.79 -1.20
C GLN A 339 31.19 18.35 -1.42
N ILE A 340 32.50 18.10 -1.34
CA ILE A 340 33.10 16.80 -1.66
C ILE A 340 33.62 16.11 -0.39
N PHE A 341 33.25 14.85 -0.21
CA PHE A 341 33.61 14.01 0.93
C PHE A 341 34.32 12.73 0.48
N VAL A 342 35.50 12.47 1.03
CA VAL A 342 36.21 11.19 0.83
C VAL A 342 35.75 10.23 1.91
N THR A 343 35.12 9.13 1.51
CA THR A 343 34.38 8.22 2.40
C THR A 343 34.96 6.80 2.47
N GLY A 344 36.02 6.54 1.69
CA GLY A 344 36.62 5.22 1.51
C GLY A 344 35.84 4.35 0.51
N ASN A 345 36.41 3.21 0.14
CA ASN A 345 35.81 2.25 -0.79
C ASN A 345 35.04 1.14 -0.04
N ILE A 346 34.10 1.52 0.83
CA ILE A 346 33.27 0.60 1.62
C ILE A 346 31.80 1.00 1.46
N GLY A 347 30.93 0.00 1.23
CA GLY A 347 29.49 0.20 1.15
C GLY A 347 28.95 0.89 -0.09
N ARG A 348 29.76 0.93 -1.17
CA ARG A 348 29.40 1.44 -2.51
C ARG A 348 28.74 2.82 -2.45
N ASP A 349 27.58 3.00 -3.06
CA ASP A 349 26.81 4.25 -3.06
C ASP A 349 26.04 4.48 -1.76
N VAL A 350 25.61 3.41 -1.08
CA VAL A 350 24.69 3.46 0.06
C VAL A 350 25.36 4.02 1.31
N LEU A 351 26.46 3.41 1.76
CA LEU A 351 27.11 3.82 3.02
C LEU A 351 27.64 5.27 2.95
N PRO A 352 28.30 5.72 1.86
CA PRO A 352 28.68 7.12 1.70
C PRO A 352 27.52 8.10 1.81
N MET A 353 26.35 7.79 1.27
CA MET A 353 25.16 8.62 1.49
C MET A 353 24.77 8.67 2.97
N LEU A 354 24.72 7.51 3.64
CA LEU A 354 24.33 7.44 5.05
C LEU A 354 25.29 8.22 5.97
N LYS A 355 26.59 8.26 5.65
CA LYS A 355 27.58 9.08 6.35
C LYS A 355 27.29 10.59 6.27
N LEU A 356 26.54 11.05 5.27
CA LEU A 356 26.15 12.46 5.12
C LEU A 356 24.89 12.85 5.91
N LYS A 357 24.43 12.00 6.85
CA LYS A 357 23.27 12.24 7.71
C LYS A 357 23.09 13.70 8.17
N ASN A 358 24.13 14.27 8.78
CA ASN A 358 24.09 15.62 9.37
C ASN A 358 23.90 16.74 8.34
N TYR A 359 24.26 16.50 7.09
CA TYR A 359 24.09 17.44 5.99
C TYR A 359 22.70 17.27 5.36
N LEU A 360 22.36 16.02 4.99
CA LEU A 360 21.13 15.71 4.28
C LEU A 360 19.87 15.92 5.13
N SER A 361 19.97 15.84 6.47
CA SER A 361 18.84 16.08 7.38
C SER A 361 18.31 17.52 7.36
N ALA A 362 19.05 18.46 6.78
CA ALA A 362 18.65 19.86 6.68
C ALA A 362 17.78 20.18 5.44
N TYR A 363 17.49 19.17 4.61
CA TYR A 363 16.82 19.33 3.32
C TYR A 363 15.44 18.69 3.31
N ASP A 364 14.51 19.33 2.60
CA ASP A 364 13.15 18.83 2.41
C ASP A 364 13.13 17.66 1.42
N PHE A 365 13.91 17.78 0.34
CA PHE A 365 14.03 16.79 -0.71
C PHE A 365 15.49 16.43 -0.97
N VAL A 366 15.76 15.13 -1.13
CA VAL A 366 17.08 14.60 -1.42
C VAL A 366 16.99 13.69 -2.64
N GLY A 367 17.81 13.96 -3.65
CA GLY A 367 18.06 13.06 -4.78
C GLY A 367 19.35 12.30 -4.55
N HIS A 368 19.33 10.97 -4.59
CA HIS A 368 20.52 10.13 -4.46
C HIS A 368 20.82 9.42 -5.77
N PHE A 369 22.04 9.61 -6.26
CA PHE A 369 22.55 9.05 -7.51
C PHE A 369 23.99 8.59 -7.35
N HIS A 370 24.51 7.82 -8.30
CA HIS A 370 25.89 7.36 -8.29
C HIS A 370 26.45 7.16 -9.72
N THR A 371 27.76 7.28 -9.88
CA THR A 371 28.44 6.87 -11.12
C THR A 371 28.76 5.37 -11.04
N LYS A 372 28.15 4.57 -11.93
CA LYS A 372 28.40 3.12 -12.00
C LYS A 372 28.66 2.68 -13.43
N LYS A 373 29.59 1.74 -13.55
CA LYS A 373 29.92 0.99 -14.76
C LYS A 373 29.77 -0.50 -14.48
N SER A 374 29.36 -1.27 -15.48
CA SER A 374 29.51 -2.72 -15.44
C SER A 374 30.89 -3.08 -15.99
N LYS A 375 31.71 -3.75 -15.18
CA LYS A 375 33.02 -4.29 -15.61
C LYS A 375 32.91 -5.71 -16.20
N GLU A 376 31.81 -6.42 -15.92
CA GLU A 376 31.66 -7.86 -16.17
C GLU A 376 30.56 -8.22 -17.18
N ALA A 377 29.54 -7.37 -17.36
CA ALA A 377 28.60 -7.51 -18.47
C ALA A 377 29.12 -6.71 -19.68
N ASP A 378 28.81 -7.14 -20.91
CA ASP A 378 29.10 -6.36 -22.12
C ASP A 378 28.78 -4.88 -21.85
N PHE A 379 29.75 -4.00 -22.13
CA PHE A 379 29.75 -2.57 -21.82
C PHE A 379 28.38 -1.87 -22.01
N TRP A 380 27.63 -2.33 -23.01
CA TRP A 380 26.30 -1.87 -23.39
C TRP A 380 25.23 -2.09 -22.32
N ALA A 381 25.24 -3.21 -21.59
CA ALA A 381 24.23 -3.51 -20.57
C ALA A 381 24.34 -2.58 -19.35
N GLY A 382 25.56 -2.30 -18.90
CA GLY A 382 25.81 -1.39 -17.78
C GLY A 382 25.55 0.07 -18.11
N GLN A 383 25.90 0.50 -19.33
CA GLN A 383 25.60 1.84 -19.82
C GLN A 383 24.09 2.07 -19.99
N SER A 384 23.39 1.13 -20.63
CA SER A 384 21.94 1.20 -20.84
C SER A 384 21.18 1.35 -19.51
N TRP A 385 21.58 0.60 -18.48
CA TRP A 385 20.95 0.72 -17.16
C TRP A 385 21.14 2.12 -16.55
N ARG A 386 22.36 2.67 -16.58
CA ARG A 386 22.63 4.02 -16.04
C ARG A 386 21.84 5.10 -16.78
N GLU A 387 21.84 5.06 -18.11
CA GLU A 387 21.13 6.02 -18.95
C GLU A 387 19.62 6.00 -18.68
N GLU A 388 19.02 4.81 -18.55
CA GLU A 388 17.61 4.67 -18.20
C GLU A 388 17.27 5.21 -16.81
N LEU A 389 18.16 5.01 -15.82
CA LEU A 389 17.96 5.60 -14.49
C LEU A 389 18.02 7.14 -14.53
N ILE A 390 18.93 7.72 -15.33
CA ILE A 390 18.99 9.17 -15.57
C ILE A 390 17.69 9.64 -16.24
N ASP A 391 17.18 8.90 -17.23
CA ASP A 391 15.94 9.22 -17.92
C ASP A 391 14.71 9.14 -17.02
N MET A 392 14.71 8.22 -16.04
CA MET A 392 13.59 8.04 -15.12
C MET A 392 13.64 8.96 -13.91
N LEU A 393 14.82 9.34 -13.40
CA LEU A 393 14.90 10.05 -12.12
C LEU A 393 15.63 11.38 -12.17
N VAL A 394 16.53 11.59 -13.11
CA VAL A 394 17.25 12.86 -13.24
C VAL A 394 16.47 13.78 -14.19
N LYS A 395 16.32 13.41 -15.47
CA LYS A 395 15.64 14.28 -16.47
C LYS A 395 14.23 14.74 -16.05
N PRO A 396 13.37 13.92 -15.39
CA PRO A 396 12.04 14.34 -14.96
C PRO A 396 12.00 14.91 -13.53
N ALA A 397 13.13 15.29 -12.93
CA ALA A 397 13.21 15.75 -11.53
C ALA A 397 12.23 16.88 -11.20
N ASP A 398 12.03 17.86 -12.09
CA ASP A 398 11.05 18.94 -11.89
C ASP A 398 9.64 18.40 -11.62
N ASN A 399 9.22 17.38 -12.38
CA ASN A 399 7.90 16.76 -12.23
C ASN A 399 7.82 15.88 -10.98
N ILE A 400 8.92 15.21 -10.63
CA ILE A 400 9.03 14.40 -9.41
C ILE A 400 8.91 15.28 -8.17
N LEU A 401 9.67 16.37 -8.09
CA LEU A 401 9.63 17.30 -6.96
C LEU A 401 8.28 18.01 -6.88
N ALA A 402 7.66 18.33 -8.03
CA ALA A 402 6.28 18.83 -8.06
C ALA A 402 5.30 17.88 -7.36
N GLN A 403 5.43 16.58 -7.61
CA GLN A 403 4.58 15.59 -6.98
C GLN A 403 4.86 15.41 -5.48
N LEU A 404 6.12 15.47 -5.05
CA LEU A 404 6.52 15.40 -3.64
C LEU A 404 6.02 16.62 -2.84
N GLN A 405 6.05 17.81 -3.43
CA GLN A 405 5.56 19.04 -2.81
C GLN A 405 4.03 19.07 -2.73
N GLN A 406 3.33 18.77 -3.83
CA GLN A 406 1.86 18.89 -3.90
C GLN A 406 1.12 17.83 -3.08
N ASN A 407 1.72 16.65 -2.88
CA ASN A 407 1.12 15.61 -2.05
C ASN A 407 2.01 15.31 -0.84
N PRO A 408 1.66 15.82 0.36
CA PRO A 408 2.48 15.64 1.55
C PRO A 408 2.62 14.18 1.96
N LYS A 409 1.69 13.29 1.55
CA LYS A 409 1.76 11.85 1.83
C LYS A 409 2.79 11.11 0.99
N ILE A 410 3.28 11.67 -0.12
CA ILE A 410 4.31 11.00 -0.92
C ILE A 410 5.67 11.37 -0.33
N GLY A 411 6.45 10.37 0.05
CA GLY A 411 7.77 10.55 0.66
C GLY A 411 8.91 10.01 -0.19
N LEU A 412 8.62 9.24 -1.24
CA LEU A 412 9.61 8.49 -1.99
C LEU A 412 9.23 8.39 -3.47
N VAL A 413 10.18 8.55 -4.38
CA VAL A 413 10.03 8.26 -5.80
C VAL A 413 11.20 7.41 -6.29
N ILE A 414 10.90 6.22 -6.78
CA ILE A 414 11.84 5.24 -7.32
C ILE A 414 11.71 5.16 -8.84
N ALA A 415 12.73 4.62 -9.51
CA ALA A 415 12.64 4.28 -10.92
C ALA A 415 11.72 3.07 -11.13
N ASP A 416 11.07 3.01 -12.29
CA ASP A 416 10.50 1.78 -12.81
C ASP A 416 11.62 0.78 -13.16
N MET A 417 11.25 -0.47 -13.45
CA MET A 417 12.20 -1.53 -13.75
C MET A 417 12.99 -1.20 -15.04
N PRO A 418 14.33 -1.10 -14.98
CA PRO A 418 15.18 -0.94 -16.16
C PRO A 418 15.03 -2.12 -17.13
N THR A 419 15.17 -1.88 -18.43
CA THR A 419 14.98 -2.89 -19.47
C THR A 419 15.90 -4.10 -19.28
N PHE A 420 17.11 -3.90 -18.75
CA PHE A 420 18.06 -4.96 -18.42
C PHE A 420 17.44 -6.07 -17.55
N PHE A 421 16.70 -5.70 -16.50
CA PHE A 421 16.05 -6.67 -15.60
C PHE A 421 14.80 -7.31 -16.22
N ARG A 422 14.27 -6.74 -17.30
CA ARG A 422 13.17 -7.30 -18.09
C ARG A 422 13.61 -8.31 -19.14
N TYR A 423 14.92 -8.48 -19.36
CA TYR A 423 15.47 -9.51 -20.23
C TYR A 423 16.39 -10.51 -19.51
N ASN A 424 16.83 -10.19 -18.28
CA ASN A 424 17.79 -11.00 -17.53
C ASN A 424 17.20 -11.46 -16.19
N LYS A 425 17.32 -12.75 -15.89
CA LYS A 425 16.85 -13.37 -14.65
C LYS A 425 17.90 -13.27 -13.54
N ILE A 426 18.16 -12.06 -13.07
CA ILE A 426 19.10 -11.80 -11.97
C ILE A 426 18.37 -11.63 -10.63
N VAL A 427 17.18 -11.02 -10.70
CA VAL A 427 16.27 -10.83 -9.56
C VAL A 427 15.22 -11.93 -9.63
N ASP A 428 15.30 -12.91 -8.74
CA ASP A 428 14.38 -14.03 -8.68
C ASP A 428 14.09 -14.43 -7.23
N ALA A 429 12.99 -15.16 -7.03
CA ALA A 429 12.48 -15.45 -5.68
C ALA A 429 13.45 -16.23 -4.79
N TRP A 430 14.36 -17.03 -5.35
CA TRP A 430 15.37 -17.73 -4.57
C TRP A 430 16.39 -16.74 -4.00
N ASN A 431 16.93 -15.86 -4.84
CA ASN A 431 17.87 -14.84 -4.40
C ASN A 431 17.24 -13.88 -3.39
N GLU A 432 15.99 -13.47 -3.63
CA GLU A 432 15.25 -12.60 -2.71
C GLU A 432 15.01 -13.23 -1.33
N HIS A 433 14.74 -14.54 -1.30
CA HIS A 433 14.62 -15.28 -0.05
C HIS A 433 15.92 -15.28 0.78
N LEU A 434 17.10 -15.23 0.13
CA LEU A 434 18.39 -15.16 0.82
C LEU A 434 18.70 -13.77 1.41
N ILE A 435 18.01 -12.72 0.94
CA ILE A 435 18.16 -11.32 1.39
C ILE A 435 17.15 -10.98 2.51
N ALA A 436 15.97 -11.60 2.48
CA ALA A 436 14.88 -11.35 3.43
C ALA A 436 15.28 -11.43 4.93
N PRO A 437 16.17 -12.34 5.39
CA PRO A 437 16.61 -12.36 6.78
C PRO A 437 17.33 -11.08 7.23
N GLU A 438 18.17 -10.52 6.37
CA GLU A 438 18.88 -9.26 6.66
C GLU A 438 17.90 -8.09 6.65
N MET A 439 16.92 -8.08 5.73
CA MET A 439 15.84 -7.09 5.72
C MET A 439 15.06 -7.08 7.04
N ASN A 440 14.69 -8.26 7.55
CA ASN A 440 14.02 -8.41 8.83
C ASN A 440 14.90 -7.92 10.00
N THR A 441 16.20 -8.20 9.96
CA THR A 441 17.16 -7.74 10.98
C THR A 441 17.23 -6.21 11.01
N LEU A 442 17.37 -5.57 9.85
CA LEU A 442 17.38 -4.10 9.75
C LEU A 442 16.04 -3.49 10.18
N TRP A 443 14.92 -4.10 9.79
CA TRP A 443 13.58 -3.66 10.20
C TRP A 443 13.42 -3.60 11.73
N GLN A 444 13.91 -4.62 12.43
CA GLN A 444 13.92 -4.66 13.88
C GLN A 444 14.89 -3.63 14.48
N LYS A 445 16.11 -3.51 13.94
CA LYS A 445 17.10 -2.51 14.39
C LYS A 445 16.59 -1.07 14.25
N MET A 446 15.82 -0.78 13.19
CA MET A 446 15.19 0.53 12.96
C MET A 446 13.99 0.80 13.88
N GLY A 447 13.53 -0.18 14.68
CA GLY A 447 12.41 0.00 15.61
C GLY A 447 11.06 0.22 14.91
N MET A 448 10.89 -0.35 13.71
CA MET A 448 9.70 -0.17 12.89
C MET A 448 8.44 -0.73 13.58
N THR A 449 7.34 0.00 13.47
CA THR A 449 6.10 -0.26 14.24
C THR A 449 5.10 -1.11 13.46
N LYS A 450 5.16 -1.06 12.13
CA LYS A 450 4.31 -1.90 11.28
C LYS A 450 4.82 -3.34 11.25
N LYS A 451 3.90 -4.29 11.29
CA LYS A 451 4.20 -5.72 11.25
C LYS A 451 4.38 -6.16 9.80
N ILE A 452 5.52 -6.77 9.52
CA ILE A 452 5.88 -7.38 8.23
C ILE A 452 6.87 -8.52 8.48
N ASP A 453 6.82 -9.55 7.64
CA ASP A 453 7.86 -10.58 7.56
C ASP A 453 8.26 -10.73 6.09
N PHE A 454 9.47 -10.30 5.76
CA PHE A 454 9.97 -10.33 4.39
C PHE A 454 10.16 -11.77 3.85
N ASN A 455 10.22 -12.79 4.72
CA ASN A 455 10.31 -14.19 4.26
C ASN A 455 9.00 -14.67 3.61
N ALA A 456 7.88 -14.00 3.88
CA ALA A 456 6.58 -14.34 3.30
C ALA A 456 6.41 -13.82 1.85
N PHE A 457 7.38 -13.07 1.34
CA PHE A 457 7.35 -12.47 0.01
C PHE A 457 8.18 -13.30 -0.98
N HIS A 458 7.78 -13.27 -2.25
CA HIS A 458 8.54 -13.90 -3.32
C HIS A 458 9.47 -12.93 -4.04
N THR A 459 9.08 -11.66 -4.16
CA THR A 459 9.83 -10.60 -4.83
C THR A 459 9.46 -9.27 -4.20
N PHE A 460 10.33 -8.27 -4.30
CA PHE A 460 10.09 -6.93 -3.76
C PHE A 460 10.04 -5.88 -4.85
N VAL A 461 9.31 -4.80 -4.58
CA VAL A 461 9.43 -3.55 -5.33
C VAL A 461 10.58 -2.75 -4.71
N MET A 462 11.59 -2.40 -5.52
CA MET A 462 12.83 -1.81 -5.05
C MET A 462 13.32 -0.67 -5.94
N SER A 463 14.22 0.15 -5.42
CA SER A 463 14.93 1.16 -6.18
C SER A 463 16.15 0.53 -6.85
N TYR A 464 16.08 0.27 -8.16
CA TYR A 464 17.21 -0.34 -8.88
C TYR A 464 18.44 0.56 -8.86
N GLY A 465 19.53 0.09 -8.25
CA GLY A 465 20.77 0.85 -8.08
C GLY A 465 20.66 1.95 -7.02
N THR A 466 19.71 1.84 -6.10
CA THR A 466 19.46 2.85 -5.05
C THR A 466 19.17 4.26 -5.59
N PHE A 467 18.91 4.45 -6.89
CA PHE A 467 18.54 5.76 -7.43
C PHE A 467 17.16 6.18 -6.94
N VAL A 468 17.08 7.32 -6.25
CA VAL A 468 15.85 7.68 -5.56
C VAL A 468 15.75 9.18 -5.28
N TRP A 469 14.53 9.70 -5.30
CA TRP A 469 14.18 10.98 -4.68
C TRP A 469 13.35 10.72 -3.42
N PHE A 470 13.68 11.39 -2.31
CA PHE A 470 12.97 11.17 -1.05
C PHE A 470 12.84 12.46 -0.23
N LYS A 471 11.82 12.48 0.63
CA LYS A 471 11.78 13.37 1.80
C LYS A 471 12.64 12.76 2.89
N TYR A 472 13.50 13.55 3.53
CA TYR A 472 14.43 13.02 4.54
C TYR A 472 13.70 12.20 5.61
N ASP A 473 12.59 12.72 6.14
CA ASP A 473 11.75 12.04 7.14
C ASP A 473 11.25 10.66 6.70
N ALA A 474 11.02 10.44 5.40
CA ALA A 474 10.54 9.16 4.89
C ALA A 474 11.59 8.04 4.99
N LEU A 475 12.89 8.38 5.02
CA LEU A 475 13.99 7.42 5.17
C LEU A 475 14.82 7.66 6.42
N LYS A 476 14.43 8.59 7.29
CA LYS A 476 15.14 8.95 8.52
C LYS A 476 15.51 7.72 9.39
N PRO A 477 14.66 6.70 9.57
CA PRO A 477 15.04 5.53 10.34
C PRO A 477 16.28 4.79 9.82
N LEU A 478 16.50 4.80 8.49
CA LEU A 478 17.69 4.22 7.88
C LEU A 478 18.96 5.00 8.26
N PHE A 479 18.90 6.33 8.21
CA PHE A 479 20.01 7.19 8.65
C PHE A 479 20.27 7.09 10.16
N ASP A 480 19.22 6.80 10.95
CA ASP A 480 19.32 6.65 12.40
C ASP A 480 19.95 5.33 12.86
N LEU A 481 20.14 4.36 11.95
CA LEU A 481 20.97 3.19 12.25
C LEU A 481 22.43 3.58 12.54
N ASN A 482 22.89 4.73 12.03
CA ASN A 482 24.27 5.22 12.16
C ASN A 482 25.29 4.13 11.77
N LEU A 483 25.05 3.45 10.65
CA LEU A 483 25.93 2.40 10.14
C LEU A 483 27.35 2.93 9.95
N THR A 484 28.31 2.11 10.36
CA THR A 484 29.75 2.36 10.26
C THR A 484 30.39 1.43 9.23
N ASP A 485 31.69 1.61 9.00
CA ASP A 485 32.44 0.75 8.07
C ASP A 485 32.45 -0.71 8.54
N ASP A 486 32.43 -0.95 9.85
CA ASP A 486 32.41 -2.30 10.46
C ASP A 486 31.07 -3.03 10.26
N ASP A 487 29.99 -2.30 9.97
CA ASP A 487 28.65 -2.88 9.75
C ASP A 487 28.46 -3.38 8.31
N VAL A 488 29.38 -3.06 7.41
CA VAL A 488 29.28 -3.35 5.98
C VAL A 488 30.44 -4.25 5.56
N PRO A 489 30.19 -5.39 4.89
CA PRO A 489 31.28 -6.25 4.46
C PRO A 489 32.21 -5.55 3.45
N GLU A 490 33.50 -5.86 3.55
CA GLU A 490 34.50 -5.45 2.56
C GLU A 490 34.21 -6.07 1.18
N GLU A 491 34.77 -5.47 0.12
CA GLU A 491 34.68 -6.04 -1.23
C GLU A 491 35.60 -7.27 -1.38
N PRO A 492 35.18 -8.30 -2.15
CA PRO A 492 33.95 -8.39 -2.94
C PRO A 492 32.71 -8.68 -2.08
N LEU A 493 31.64 -7.91 -2.29
CA LEU A 493 30.40 -8.07 -1.52
C LEU A 493 29.78 -9.47 -1.72
N PRO A 494 29.22 -10.06 -0.65
CA PRO A 494 28.37 -11.23 -0.79
C PRO A 494 27.07 -10.88 -1.54
N GLN A 495 26.52 -11.86 -2.24
CA GLN A 495 25.33 -11.69 -3.10
C GLN A 495 24.08 -11.24 -2.33
N ASN A 496 24.04 -11.44 -1.01
CA ASN A 496 22.94 -11.10 -0.10
C ASN A 496 23.40 -10.19 1.05
N SER A 497 24.23 -9.19 0.74
CA SER A 497 24.73 -8.21 1.73
C SER A 497 23.65 -7.25 2.28
N ILE A 498 23.99 -6.56 3.37
CA ILE A 498 23.21 -5.45 3.97
C ILE A 498 22.81 -4.38 2.94
N LEU A 499 23.66 -4.11 1.93
CA LEU A 499 23.37 -3.11 0.91
C LEU A 499 22.20 -3.53 0.01
N HIS A 500 22.13 -4.81 -0.37
CA HIS A 500 21.02 -5.35 -1.15
C HIS A 500 19.71 -5.32 -0.35
N ALA A 501 19.80 -5.59 0.96
CA ALA A 501 18.66 -5.47 1.87
C ALA A 501 18.15 -4.02 1.93
N ILE A 502 19.03 -3.03 2.07
CA ILE A 502 18.66 -1.60 2.07
C ILE A 502 17.96 -1.19 0.77
N GLU A 503 18.48 -1.62 -0.39
CA GLU A 503 17.89 -1.35 -1.71
C GLU A 503 16.40 -1.76 -1.80
N ARG A 504 16.05 -2.90 -1.19
CA ARG A 504 14.68 -3.44 -1.14
C ARG A 504 13.82 -2.82 -0.05
N LEU A 505 14.43 -2.28 1.00
CA LEU A 505 13.71 -1.76 2.16
C LEU A 505 13.12 -0.37 1.97
N LEU A 506 13.64 0.44 1.03
CA LEU A 506 13.32 1.88 0.96
C LEU A 506 11.81 2.19 0.96
N ILE A 507 11.02 1.46 0.15
CA ILE A 507 9.57 1.70 0.07
C ILE A 507 8.84 1.30 1.36
N TYR A 508 9.34 0.30 2.07
CA TYR A 508 8.74 -0.21 3.31
C TYR A 508 9.10 0.68 4.49
N ILE A 509 10.32 1.25 4.51
CA ILE A 509 10.73 2.26 5.49
C ILE A 509 9.82 3.49 5.36
N ALA A 510 9.68 4.02 4.13
CA ALA A 510 8.76 5.13 3.87
C ALA A 510 7.32 4.79 4.29
N TRP A 511 6.87 3.57 4.02
CA TRP A 511 5.56 3.08 4.44
C TRP A 511 5.40 3.04 5.97
N ASN A 512 6.41 2.63 6.73
CA ASN A 512 6.37 2.67 8.19
C ASN A 512 6.15 4.09 8.70
N GLU A 513 6.85 5.06 8.10
CA GLU A 513 6.75 6.50 8.42
C GLU A 513 5.50 7.18 7.84
N HIS A 514 4.48 6.40 7.46
CA HIS A 514 3.20 6.87 6.91
C HIS A 514 3.32 7.65 5.59
N TYR A 515 4.42 7.48 4.86
CA TYR A 515 4.57 7.94 3.50
C TYR A 515 4.21 6.85 2.49
N ASP A 516 3.74 7.29 1.32
CA ASP A 516 3.57 6.48 0.15
C ASP A 516 4.71 6.74 -0.85
N PHE A 517 4.93 5.80 -1.77
CA PHE A 517 5.93 5.92 -2.82
C PHE A 517 5.30 6.11 -4.20
N ARG A 518 6.09 6.58 -5.15
CA ARG A 518 5.73 6.62 -6.58
C ARG A 518 6.83 6.04 -7.44
N ILE A 519 6.44 5.64 -8.65
CA ILE A 519 7.32 5.05 -9.65
C ILE A 519 7.44 6.03 -10.80
N SER A 520 8.66 6.39 -11.17
CA SER A 520 8.91 7.15 -12.38
C SER A 520 9.06 6.19 -13.57
N LYS A 521 8.10 6.27 -14.50
CA LYS A 521 7.92 5.30 -15.58
C LYS A 521 9.16 5.21 -16.48
N ASN A 522 9.54 4.00 -16.86
CA ASN A 522 10.55 3.79 -17.89
C ASN A 522 10.04 4.34 -19.25
N PRO A 523 10.78 5.23 -19.93
CA PRO A 523 10.37 5.74 -21.24
C PRO A 523 10.37 4.66 -22.34
N VAL A 524 11.09 3.56 -22.13
CA VAL A 524 11.12 2.42 -23.05
C VAL A 524 9.87 1.55 -22.85
N ASP A 525 8.92 1.66 -23.77
CA ASP A 525 7.72 0.82 -23.75
C ASP A 525 8.04 -0.60 -24.24
N LEU A 526 7.95 -1.58 -23.32
CA LEU A 526 8.07 -3.00 -23.63
C LEU A 526 6.76 -3.73 -23.35
N THR A 527 6.45 -4.74 -24.18
CA THR A 527 5.24 -5.54 -24.01
C THR A 527 5.29 -6.40 -22.74
N PRO A 528 4.19 -6.49 -21.97
CA PRO A 528 4.10 -7.39 -20.81
C PRO A 528 4.30 -8.88 -21.14
N PHE A 529 4.22 -9.27 -22.42
CA PHE A 529 4.55 -10.64 -22.84
C PHE A 529 6.02 -11.01 -22.57
N ILE A 530 6.94 -10.03 -22.49
CA ILE A 530 8.34 -10.28 -22.13
C ILE A 530 8.41 -10.75 -20.67
N ASP A 531 7.82 -10.00 -19.75
CA ASP A 531 7.81 -10.36 -18.32
C ASP A 531 7.07 -11.68 -18.09
N ASN A 532 5.97 -11.91 -18.81
CA ASN A 532 5.23 -13.17 -18.74
C ASN A 532 6.07 -14.35 -19.24
N LYS A 533 6.84 -14.20 -20.32
CA LYS A 533 7.75 -15.23 -20.80
C LYS A 533 8.84 -15.49 -19.77
N LEU A 534 9.54 -14.47 -19.27
CA LEU A 534 10.58 -14.64 -18.27
C LEU A 534 10.08 -15.28 -16.97
N LEU A 535 8.88 -14.91 -16.50
CA LEU A 535 8.26 -15.50 -15.32
C LEU A 535 8.00 -17.00 -15.52
N ASN A 536 7.60 -17.39 -16.73
CA ASN A 536 7.30 -18.79 -17.09
C ASN A 536 8.50 -19.55 -17.66
N GLU A 537 9.59 -18.85 -17.95
CA GLU A 537 10.86 -19.47 -18.30
C GLU A 537 11.31 -20.25 -17.07
N ARG A 538 11.08 -21.56 -17.16
CA ARG A 538 11.58 -22.57 -16.22
C ARG A 538 13.09 -22.65 -16.34
N GLY A 539 13.79 -21.58 -15.98
CA GLY A 539 15.21 -21.60 -15.71
C GLY A 539 15.42 -22.48 -14.49
N ASN A 540 15.62 -23.78 -14.73
CA ASN A 540 16.10 -24.77 -13.77
C ASN A 540 15.43 -24.72 -12.38
N SER A 541 14.10 -24.88 -12.31
CA SER A 541 13.42 -25.26 -11.07
C SER A 541 13.71 -26.75 -10.72
N ALA A 542 15.01 -27.08 -10.60
CA ALA A 542 15.72 -28.23 -9.98
C ALA A 542 15.19 -29.69 -10.10
N PRO A 543 16.08 -30.72 -10.08
CA PRO A 543 17.45 -30.68 -9.55
C PRO A 543 18.55 -31.21 -10.49
N ASN A 544 19.81 -30.88 -10.18
CA ASN A 544 20.90 -31.84 -10.41
C ASN A 544 20.57 -33.09 -9.59
N THR A 545 19.91 -34.06 -10.21
CA THR A 545 19.72 -35.46 -9.78
C THR A 545 19.98 -35.73 -8.29
N PHE A 546 19.01 -35.39 -7.43
CA PHE A 546 18.72 -36.26 -6.30
C PHE A 546 17.49 -37.06 -6.68
N VAL A 547 17.73 -38.27 -7.19
CA VAL A 547 16.70 -39.27 -7.32
C VAL A 547 16.40 -39.77 -5.91
N ASP A 548 15.24 -39.43 -5.35
CA ASP A 548 14.79 -40.03 -4.10
C ASP A 548 14.42 -41.49 -4.36
N PHE A 549 15.36 -42.38 -4.04
CA PHE A 549 15.22 -43.81 -4.27
C PHE A 549 14.18 -44.46 -3.35
N ASN A 550 13.69 -43.78 -2.31
CA ASN A 550 12.72 -44.37 -1.39
C ASN A 550 11.41 -44.73 -2.10
N HIS A 551 10.97 -43.93 -3.07
CA HIS A 551 9.78 -44.20 -3.87
C HIS A 551 9.99 -45.23 -4.99
N MET A 552 11.24 -45.60 -5.30
CA MET A 552 11.60 -46.63 -6.29
C MET A 552 12.11 -47.94 -5.67
N GLY A 553 11.84 -48.17 -4.38
CA GLY A 553 12.24 -49.39 -3.66
C GLY A 553 13.66 -49.33 -3.07
N GLY A 554 14.12 -48.13 -2.73
CA GLY A 554 15.43 -47.86 -2.15
C GLY A 554 16.59 -48.20 -3.10
N ILE A 555 17.70 -48.67 -2.52
CA ILE A 555 18.95 -49.01 -3.22
C ILE A 555 18.73 -49.98 -4.41
N LYS A 556 17.72 -50.86 -4.35
CA LYS A 556 17.36 -51.76 -5.47
C LYS A 556 16.76 -51.01 -6.67
N GLY A 557 15.99 -49.95 -6.45
CA GLY A 557 15.49 -49.05 -7.50
C GLY A 557 16.61 -48.30 -8.20
N ALA A 558 17.58 -47.83 -7.40
CA ALA A 558 18.78 -47.15 -7.88
C ALA A 558 19.60 -48.03 -8.85
N PHE A 559 19.85 -49.28 -8.47
CA PHE A 559 20.58 -50.24 -9.31
C PHE A 559 19.88 -50.53 -10.64
N LYS A 560 18.53 -50.61 -10.64
CA LYS A 560 17.73 -50.85 -11.85
C LYS A 560 17.80 -49.67 -12.82
N TYR A 561 17.78 -48.44 -12.29
CA TYR A 561 17.85 -47.22 -13.09
C TYR A 561 19.24 -46.99 -13.69
N ILE A 562 20.30 -47.20 -12.89
CA ILE A 562 21.69 -46.93 -13.30
C ILE A 562 22.21 -47.95 -14.32
N PHE A 563 21.86 -49.23 -14.19
CA PHE A 563 22.47 -50.28 -15.03
C PHE A 563 21.54 -50.85 -16.12
N ILE A 564 20.23 -51.02 -15.84
CA ILE A 564 19.32 -51.72 -16.76
C ILE A 564 18.74 -50.77 -17.81
N GLY A 565 18.53 -49.50 -17.46
CA GLY A 565 18.07 -48.45 -18.38
C GLY A 565 19.04 -48.24 -19.56
N PRO A 566 20.33 -47.94 -19.29
CA PRO A 566 21.33 -47.79 -20.33
C PRO A 566 21.56 -49.07 -21.15
N ALA A 567 21.57 -50.24 -20.52
CA ALA A 567 21.73 -51.51 -21.23
C ALA A 567 20.59 -51.82 -22.22
N ARG A 568 19.34 -51.45 -21.87
CA ARG A 568 18.19 -51.58 -22.77
C ARG A 568 18.24 -50.57 -23.92
N ALA A 569 18.70 -49.35 -23.66
CA ALA A 569 18.90 -48.33 -24.70
C ALA A 569 19.99 -48.75 -25.70
N VAL A 570 21.12 -49.26 -25.22
CA VAL A 570 22.21 -49.79 -26.09
C VAL A 570 21.73 -50.98 -26.91
N LYS A 571 20.96 -51.90 -26.32
CA LYS A 571 20.37 -53.04 -27.03
C LYS A 571 19.39 -52.61 -28.12
N TYR A 572 18.59 -51.57 -27.87
CA TYR A 572 17.67 -51.00 -28.85
C TYR A 572 18.42 -50.32 -30.01
N ILE A 573 19.47 -49.55 -29.71
CA ILE A 573 20.32 -48.90 -30.72
C ILE A 573 21.03 -49.93 -31.59
N LEU A 574 21.66 -50.96 -31.01
CA LEU A 574 22.31 -52.04 -31.75
C LEU A 574 21.34 -52.78 -32.67
N LYS A 575 20.13 -53.08 -32.19
CA LYS A 575 19.10 -53.77 -32.99
C LYS A 575 18.65 -52.92 -34.19
N ARG A 576 18.55 -51.60 -34.01
CA ARG A 576 18.17 -50.64 -35.08
C ARG A 576 19.30 -50.43 -36.09
N SER A 577 20.55 -50.38 -35.63
CA SER A 577 21.72 -50.26 -36.50
C SER A 577 21.94 -51.51 -37.35
N LEU A 578 21.72 -52.72 -36.79
CA LEU A 578 21.80 -53.98 -37.54
C LEU A 578 20.69 -54.13 -38.59
N GLN A 579 19.50 -53.56 -38.36
CA GLN A 579 18.43 -53.51 -39.38
C GLN A 579 18.77 -52.57 -40.55
N LYS A 580 19.57 -51.52 -40.31
CA LYS A 580 20.05 -50.60 -41.35
C LYS A 580 21.21 -51.11 -42.20
N ILE A 581 21.90 -52.17 -41.78
CA ILE A 581 23.02 -52.77 -42.53
C ILE A 581 22.54 -53.95 -43.41
N LYS A 582 21.30 -54.43 -43.20
CA LYS A 582 20.64 -55.47 -44.01
C LYS A 582 19.62 -54.93 -45.02
N SER A 583 19.50 -53.61 -45.12
CA SER A 583 18.83 -52.85 -46.18
C SER A 583 19.91 -52.11 -46.96
#